data_AF-A0AAV6TGL7-F1
#
_entry.id   AF-A0AAV6TGL7-F1
#
_cell.length_a   1.000
_cell.length_b   1.000
_cell.length_c   1.000
_cell.angle_alpha   90.00
_cell.angle_beta   90.00
_cell.angle_gamma   90.00
#
_symmetry.space_group_name_H-M   'P 1'
#
loop_
_entity.id
_entity.type
_entity.pdbx_description
1 polymer ?
#
loop_
_entity_poly.entity_id
_entity_poly.type
_entity_poly.pdbx_seq_one_letter_code
_entity_poly.pdbx_strand_id
1 'polypeptide(L)' 'MLCGNKKQSSYNFVTATLDGNLFYGNSEKKALELRALDGTGRLNVTKTEFGELLPSPRESDPPPQFCPAQDKLQCFQT' A
#
# COMPACT_ATOMS: atom_id res chain seq x y z
N MET A 1 -1.29 18.84 -23.04
CA MET A 1 -0.09 18.05 -23.36
C MET A 1 -0.54 16.86 -24.19
N LEU A 2 -0.35 16.89 -25.52
CA LEU A 2 -0.72 15.81 -26.43
C LEU A 2 0.55 14.98 -26.71
N CYS A 3 0.57 13.71 -26.31
CA CYS A 3 1.56 12.77 -26.81
C CYS A 3 1.04 12.22 -28.15
N GLY A 4 1.59 12.70 -29.26
CA GLY A 4 1.41 12.23 -30.65
C GLY A 4 0.03 11.65 -31.00
N ASN A 5 -0.90 12.48 -31.47
CA ASN A 5 -2.15 12.11 -32.18
C ASN A 5 -3.02 10.98 -31.61
N LYS A 6 -2.85 10.59 -30.34
CA LYS A 6 -3.67 9.58 -29.67
C LYS A 6 -4.67 10.26 -28.74
N LYS A 7 -5.90 9.72 -28.69
CA LYS A 7 -6.90 10.15 -27.71
C LYS A 7 -6.35 9.94 -26.30
N GLN A 8 -6.53 10.93 -25.44
CA GLN A 8 -6.15 10.83 -24.04
C GLN A 8 -6.95 9.70 -23.40
N SER A 9 -6.25 8.78 -22.73
CA SER A 9 -6.84 7.70 -21.95
C SER A 9 -6.11 7.59 -20.61
N SER A 10 -6.85 7.18 -19.58
CA SER A 10 -6.30 6.93 -18.25
C SER A 10 -6.08 5.43 -18.07
N TYR A 11 -5.03 5.08 -17.34
CA TYR A 11 -4.73 3.70 -17.00
C TYR A 11 -5.45 3.29 -15.71
N ASN A 12 -6.04 2.10 -15.69
CA ASN A 12 -6.56 1.51 -14.46
C ASN A 12 -5.43 0.73 -13.76
N PHE A 13 -5.04 1.18 -12.58
CA PHE A 13 -4.00 0.54 -11.79
C PHE A 13 -4.52 -0.59 -10.90
N VAL A 14 -5.83 -0.84 -10.83
CA VAL A 14 -6.41 -1.94 -10.05
C VAL A 14 -7.06 -2.98 -10.97
N THR A 15 -7.27 -4.19 -10.46
CA THR A 15 -8.01 -5.21 -11.21
C THR A 15 -9.47 -4.76 -11.38
N ALA A 16 -10.05 -5.02 -12.56
CA ALA A 16 -11.43 -4.60 -12.87
C ALA A 16 -12.49 -5.48 -12.17
N THR A 17 -12.06 -6.62 -11.61
CA THR A 17 -12.87 -7.63 -10.96
C THR A 17 -13.15 -7.30 -9.49
N LEU A 18 -14.26 -7.82 -8.95
CA LEU A 18 -14.55 -7.82 -7.51
C LEU A 18 -13.86 -9.02 -6.86
N ASP A 19 -12.54 -8.95 -6.72
CA ASP A 19 -11.67 -10.05 -6.28
C ASP A 19 -10.99 -9.79 -4.92
N GLY A 20 -11.29 -8.66 -4.29
CA GLY A 20 -10.64 -8.26 -3.04
C GLY A 20 -9.23 -7.71 -3.22
N ASN A 21 -8.86 -7.23 -4.41
CA ASN A 21 -7.60 -6.51 -4.68
C ASN A 21 -7.27 -5.39 -3.68
N LEU A 22 -8.28 -4.80 -3.04
CA LEU A 22 -8.13 -3.83 -1.96
C LEU A 22 -7.36 -4.41 -0.77
N PHE A 23 -7.50 -5.71 -0.51
CA PHE A 23 -6.86 -6.41 0.60
C PHE A 23 -5.61 -7.18 0.18
N TYR A 24 -5.59 -7.72 -1.05
CA TYR A 24 -4.52 -8.60 -1.54
C TYR A 24 -3.54 -7.92 -2.51
N GLY A 25 -3.80 -6.67 -2.90
CA GLY A 25 -3.05 -5.99 -3.94
C GLY A 25 -3.43 -6.46 -5.35
N ASN A 26 -2.96 -5.70 -6.34
CA ASN A 26 -3.23 -5.87 -7.76
C ASN A 26 -1.99 -6.39 -8.55
N SER A 27 -0.92 -6.76 -7.84
CA SER A 27 0.32 -7.31 -8.43
C SER A 27 0.87 -8.42 -7.55
N GLU A 28 1.57 -9.38 -8.16
CA GLU A 28 2.17 -10.51 -7.45
C GLU A 28 3.15 -10.05 -6.37
N LYS A 29 3.96 -9.03 -6.66
CA LYS A 29 4.86 -8.43 -5.70
C LYS A 29 4.11 -7.92 -4.46
N LYS A 30 3.05 -7.13 -4.64
CA LYS A 30 2.28 -6.58 -3.50
C LYS A 30 1.57 -7.69 -2.73
N ALA A 31 1.05 -8.70 -3.41
CA ALA A 31 0.42 -9.86 -2.77
C ALA A 31 1.40 -10.65 -1.90
N LEU A 32 2.64 -10.84 -2.36
CA LEU A 32 3.70 -11.48 -1.56
C LEU A 32 4.11 -10.63 -0.36
N GLU A 33 4.17 -9.31 -0.52
CA GLU A 33 4.51 -8.39 0.57
C GLU A 33 3.45 -8.33 1.68
N LEU A 34 2.18 -8.53 1.31
CA LEU A 34 1.05 -8.56 2.23
C LEU A 34 0.84 -9.92 2.90
N ARG A 35 1.52 -10.98 2.45
CA ARG A 35 1.38 -12.34 3.00
C ARG A 35 2.34 -12.55 4.18
N ALA A 36 1.86 -13.24 5.21
CA ALA A 36 2.71 -13.80 6.26
C ALA A 36 3.50 -14.98 5.67
N LEU A 37 4.83 -14.93 5.73
CA LEU A 37 5.72 -15.98 5.21
C LEU A 37 5.99 -17.10 6.25
N ASP A 38 5.09 -17.26 7.21
CA ASP A 38 5.17 -18.23 8.31
C ASP A 38 4.50 -19.58 7.98
N GLY A 39 4.04 -19.76 6.74
CA GLY A 39 3.34 -20.97 6.29
C GLY A 39 1.87 -21.04 6.71
N THR A 40 1.34 -20.06 7.44
CA THR A 40 -0.07 -20.06 7.89
C THR A 40 -1.06 -19.67 6.81
N GLY A 41 -0.58 -19.06 5.72
CA GLY A 41 -1.44 -18.49 4.68
C GLY A 41 -2.15 -17.19 5.08
N ARG A 42 -1.81 -16.61 6.23
CA ARG A 42 -2.39 -15.35 6.72
C ARG A 42 -1.79 -14.12 6.03
N LEU A 43 -2.43 -12.97 6.25
CA LEU A 43 -1.84 -11.67 5.93
C LEU A 43 -0.82 -11.28 7.00
N ASN A 44 0.16 -10.48 6.58
CA ASN A 44 1.13 -9.88 7.47
C ASN A 44 0.47 -8.79 8.31
N VAL A 45 0.80 -8.74 9.60
CA VAL A 45 0.18 -7.85 10.59
C VAL A 45 1.22 -7.26 11.53
N THR A 46 0.94 -6.07 12.06
CA THR A 46 1.68 -5.51 13.19
C THR A 46 0.97 -5.92 14.48
N LYS A 47 1.66 -6.69 15.35
CA LYS A 47 1.11 -7.07 16.65
C LYS A 47 1.31 -5.96 17.66
N THR A 48 0.24 -5.63 18.39
CA THR A 48 0.21 -4.64 19.46
C THR A 48 -0.41 -5.24 20.73
N GLU A 49 -0.29 -4.56 21.86
CA GLU A 49 -0.97 -4.96 23.11
C GLU A 49 -2.50 -4.94 22.99
N PHE A 50 -3.05 -4.25 21.99
CA PHE A 50 -4.49 -4.14 21.72
C PHE A 50 -4.99 -5.07 20.60
N GLY A 51 -4.10 -5.88 20.00
CA GLY A 51 -4.44 -6.79 18.91
C GLY A 51 -3.58 -6.62 17.65
N GLU A 52 -4.12 -7.07 16.52
CA GLU A 52 -3.44 -7.05 15.22
C GLU A 52 -3.89 -5.84 14.40
N LEU A 53 -2.92 -5.08 13.89
CA LEU A 53 -3.14 -3.93 13.02
C LEU A 53 -2.58 -4.18 11.62
N LEU A 54 -3.00 -3.36 10.65
CA LEU A 54 -2.37 -3.31 9.34
C LEU A 54 -0.87 -3.04 9.48
N PRO A 55 -0.02 -3.65 8.64
CA PRO A 55 1.41 -3.39 8.65
C PRO A 55 1.69 -1.92 8.34
N SER A 56 2.73 -1.36 8.97
CA SER A 56 3.14 0.03 8.71
C SER A 56 3.46 0.23 7.22
N PRO A 57 3.14 1.40 6.65
CA PRO A 57 3.52 1.74 5.28
C PRO A 57 5.03 1.62 5.11
N ARG A 58 5.47 1.07 3.98
CA ARG A 58 6.89 1.00 3.63
C ARG A 58 7.31 2.30 2.94
N GLU A 59 8.61 2.56 2.91
CA GLU A 59 9.16 3.71 2.16
C GLU A 59 8.81 3.68 0.66
N SER A 60 8.58 2.48 0.11
CA SER A 60 8.17 2.29 -1.29
C SER A 60 6.68 2.53 -1.55
N ASP A 61 5.87 2.63 -0.50
CA ASP A 61 4.44 2.89 -0.65
C ASP A 61 4.21 4.38 -0.96
N PRO A 62 3.22 4.71 -1.81
CA PRO A 62 2.87 6.10 -2.03
C PRO A 62 2.52 6.76 -0.70
N PRO A 63 2.93 8.02 -0.48
CA PRO A 63 2.69 8.69 0.78
C PRO A 63 1.18 8.72 1.05
N PRO A 64 0.75 8.43 2.29
CA PRO A 64 -0.67 8.45 2.62
C PRO A 64 -1.25 9.82 2.26
N GLN A 65 -2.26 9.85 1.39
CA GLN A 65 -2.90 11.08 0.90
C GLN A 65 -3.44 11.97 2.02
N PHE A 66 -3.65 11.41 3.21
CA PHE A 66 -4.20 12.08 4.39
C PHE A 66 -3.17 12.45 5.45
N CYS A 67 -1.89 12.08 5.28
CA CYS A 67 -0.85 12.56 6.17
C CYS A 67 -0.18 13.78 5.51
N PRO A 68 -0.10 14.94 6.17
CA PRO A 68 0.78 16.00 5.68
C PRO A 68 2.17 15.39 5.53
N ALA A 69 2.81 15.63 4.39
CA ALA A 69 4.20 15.26 4.16
C ALA A 69 4.99 15.67 5.41
N GLN A 70 5.70 14.72 5.99
CA GLN A 70 6.38 14.87 7.27
C GLN A 70 7.34 16.07 7.19
N ASP A 71 6.89 17.25 7.61
CA ASP A 71 7.76 18.17 8.29
C ASP A 71 8.38 17.35 9.41
N LYS A 72 9.70 17.15 9.34
CA LYS A 72 10.46 16.43 10.37
C LYS A 72 10.03 16.99 11.72
N LEU A 73 9.23 16.25 12.46
CA LEU A 73 8.84 16.63 13.81
C LEU A 73 10.13 16.60 14.63
N GLN A 74 10.71 17.78 14.87
CA GLN A 74 11.78 18.00 15.85
C GLN A 74 11.29 17.83 17.30
N CYS A 75 10.10 17.28 17.50
CA CYS A 75 9.59 16.96 18.82
C CYS A 75 10.13 15.57 19.18
N PHE A 76 10.93 15.48 20.24
CA PHE A 76 11.67 14.30 20.75
C PHE A 76 13.12 14.15 20.29
N GLN A 77 13.87 15.25 20.25
CA GLN A 77 15.30 15.21 20.58
C GLN A 77 15.46 15.61 22.05
N THR A 78 15.79 14.64 22.90
CA THR A 78 16.30 14.87 24.27
C THR A 78 17.73 15.35 24.24
#